data_AF-A0A967FHW9-F1
#
_entry.id   AF-A0A967FHW9-F1
#
_cell.length_a   1.000
_cell.length_b   1.000
_cell.length_c   1.000
_cell.angle_alpha   90.00
_cell.angle_beta   90.00
_cell.angle_gamma   90.00
#
_symmetry.space_group_name_H-M   'P 1'
#
loop_
_entity.id
_entity.type
_entity.pdbx_description
1 polymer ?
#
loop_
_entity_poly.entity_id
_entity_poly.type
_entity_poly.pdbx_seq_one_letter_code
_entity_poly.pdbx_strand_id
1 'polypeptide(L)'
;YLKKRVPGETEFWAPVFLSDDGRSIYTFAANAKRTVPVEEGKEIFSLHRIVAEVLITDNRLHNVYDLRPERLFPEQWEHLKNILTPLDKYITISDIQIPLYRNGGAFIGLESRLEENRYSLFLGEDIEDVRGRVVRSFTRRGVFDNLITVQAAA
;
A
#
# COMPACT_ATOMS: atom_id res chain seq x y z
N TYR A 1 5.91 6.94 1.30
CA TYR A 1 4.77 7.89 1.15
C TYR A 1 3.48 7.19 1.50
N LEU A 2 2.43 7.93 1.86
CA LEU A 2 1.06 7.43 1.84
C LEU A 2 0.38 7.90 0.57
N LYS A 3 -0.38 7.03 -0.09
CA LYS A 3 -0.99 7.33 -1.38
C LYS A 3 -2.37 6.72 -1.49
N LYS A 4 -3.35 7.54 -1.86
CA LYS A 4 -4.70 7.08 -2.18
C LYS A 4 -4.75 6.64 -3.64
N ARG A 5 -5.36 5.49 -3.91
CA ARG A 5 -5.49 4.95 -5.27
C ARG A 5 -6.89 4.39 -5.53
N VAL A 6 -7.84 5.28 -5.77
CA VAL A 6 -9.21 4.94 -6.19
C VAL A 6 -9.51 5.60 -7.54
N PRO A 7 -9.91 4.85 -8.58
CA PRO A 7 -10.31 5.43 -9.87
C PRO A 7 -11.49 6.38 -9.73
N GLY A 8 -11.46 7.49 -10.48
CA GLY A 8 -12.54 8.48 -10.48
C GLY A 8 -12.57 9.42 -9.27
N GLU A 9 -11.75 9.18 -8.25
CA GLU A 9 -11.64 10.05 -7.08
C GLU A 9 -10.41 10.95 -7.13
N THR A 10 -10.45 12.07 -6.39
CA THR A 10 -9.31 12.98 -6.23
C THR A 10 -8.10 12.24 -5.65
N GLU A 11 -6.94 12.44 -6.29
CA GLU A 11 -5.68 11.86 -5.81
C GLU A 11 -5.27 12.45 -4.45
N PHE A 12 -4.69 11.60 -3.62
CA PHE A 12 -4.00 12.01 -2.41
C PHE A 12 -2.62 11.35 -2.37
N TRP A 13 -1.61 12.14 -2.04
CA TRP A 13 -0.26 11.68 -1.80
C TRP A 13 0.35 12.52 -0.68
N ALA A 14 1.03 11.86 0.25
CA ALA A 14 1.68 12.54 1.35
C ALA A 14 3.05 11.90 1.62
N PRO A 15 4.15 12.66 1.53
CA PRO A 15 5.46 12.18 1.94
C PRO A 15 5.49 11.90 3.44
N VAL A 16 6.25 10.87 3.82
CA VAL A 16 6.47 10.47 5.20
C VAL A 16 7.93 10.76 5.52
N PHE A 17 8.18 11.41 6.64
CA PHE A 17 9.49 11.86 7.07
C PHE A 17 9.83 11.23 8.41
N LEU A 18 11.12 10.93 8.62
CA LEU A 18 11.67 10.65 9.94
C LEU A 18 11.89 11.99 10.66
N SER A 19 11.62 12.05 11.96
CA SER A 19 11.98 13.21 12.78
C SER A 19 13.49 13.33 12.91
N ASP A 20 13.98 14.54 13.17
CA ASP A 20 15.42 14.83 13.27
C ASP A 20 16.11 14.00 14.38
N ASP A 21 15.37 13.61 15.43
CA ASP A 21 15.84 12.76 16.52
C ASP A 21 15.72 11.25 16.23
N GLY A 22 15.17 10.87 15.08
CA GLY A 22 14.97 9.47 14.67
C GLY A 22 13.88 8.71 15.44
N ARG A 23 13.14 9.36 16.35
CA ARG A 23 12.22 8.68 17.28
C ARG A 23 10.79 8.55 16.77
N SER A 24 10.45 9.27 15.71
CA SER A 24 9.09 9.30 15.17
C SER A 24 9.10 9.44 13.66
N ILE A 25 8.04 8.96 13.03
CA ILE A 25 7.74 9.33 11.65
C ILE A 25 6.51 10.23 11.60
N TYR A 26 6.46 11.10 10.60
CA TYR A 26 5.35 12.02 10.44
C TYR A 26 5.01 12.30 8.99
N THR A 27 3.79 12.78 8.77
CA THR A 27 3.33 13.31 7.50
C THR A 27 2.41 14.50 7.71
N PHE A 28 2.25 15.34 6.69
CA PHE A 28 1.23 16.38 6.68
C PHE A 28 0.04 15.87 5.87
N ALA A 29 -1.07 15.62 6.56
CA ALA A 29 -2.27 15.08 5.94
C ALA A 29 -3.51 15.73 6.57
N ALA A 30 -4.47 16.10 5.72
CA ALA A 30 -5.71 16.76 6.13
C ALA A 30 -5.45 17.97 7.05
N ASN A 31 -4.67 18.92 6.53
CA ASN A 31 -4.38 20.23 7.15
C ASN A 31 -3.61 20.18 8.49
N ALA A 32 -3.08 19.03 8.91
CA ALA A 32 -2.31 18.92 10.14
C ALA A 32 -1.14 17.92 10.04
N LYS A 33 -0.16 18.10 10.92
CA LYS A 33 0.92 17.13 11.15
C LYS A 33 0.35 15.91 11.87
N ARG A 34 0.61 14.72 11.34
CA ARG A 34 0.29 13.42 11.95
C ARG A 34 1.61 12.71 12.26
N THR A 35 1.78 12.24 13.48
CA THR A 35 3.06 11.71 13.97
C THR A 35 2.82 10.44 14.79
N VAL A 36 3.70 9.47 14.64
CA VAL A 36 3.71 8.23 15.42
C VAL A 36 5.16 7.90 15.82
N PRO A 37 5.40 7.24 16.96
CA PRO A 37 6.74 6.78 17.32
C PRO A 37 7.24 5.73 16.30
N VAL A 38 8.55 5.67 16.11
CA VAL A 38 9.21 4.57 15.39
C VAL A 38 9.12 3.31 16.25
N GLU A 39 8.68 2.19 15.68
CA GLU A 39 8.46 0.94 16.41
C GLU A 39 8.63 -0.29 15.49
N GLU A 40 9.85 -0.53 15.02
CA GLU A 40 10.23 -1.73 14.25
C GLU A 40 9.25 -2.07 13.11
N GLY A 41 8.88 -1.07 12.31
CA GLY A 41 7.99 -1.20 11.16
C GLY A 41 6.51 -1.00 11.48
N LYS A 42 6.06 -1.14 12.74
CA LYS A 42 4.66 -0.92 13.13
C LYS A 42 4.22 0.52 12.93
N GLU A 43 5.16 1.45 12.95
CA GLU A 43 4.90 2.87 12.70
C GLU A 43 4.26 3.11 11.33
N ILE A 44 4.58 2.29 10.33
CA ILE A 44 4.03 2.41 8.97
C ILE A 44 2.51 2.21 8.97
N PHE A 45 2.03 1.17 9.66
CA PHE A 45 0.59 0.89 9.77
C PHE A 45 -0.11 1.85 10.74
N SER A 46 0.57 2.25 11.81
CA SER A 46 0.03 3.22 12.77
C SER A 46 -0.21 4.58 12.11
N LEU A 47 0.77 5.07 11.35
CA LEU A 47 0.62 6.34 10.61
C LEU A 47 -0.42 6.22 9.49
N HIS A 48 -0.42 5.10 8.75
CA HIS A 48 -1.42 4.81 7.74
C HIS A 48 -2.84 4.90 8.31
N ARG A 49 -3.08 4.24 9.46
CA ARG A 49 -4.40 4.22 10.09
C ARG A 49 -4.86 5.60 10.52
N ILE A 50 -4.03 6.37 11.22
CA ILE A 50 -4.36 7.73 11.66
C ILE A 50 -4.70 8.61 10.45
N VAL A 51 -3.93 8.51 9.37
CA VAL A 51 -4.18 9.32 8.17
C VAL A 51 -5.46 8.87 7.44
N ALA A 52 -5.69 7.56 7.33
CA ALA A 52 -6.90 7.02 6.73
C ALA A 52 -8.16 7.47 7.47
N GLU A 53 -8.18 7.38 8.81
CA GLU A 53 -9.31 7.79 9.66
C GLU A 53 -9.63 9.29 9.49
N VAL A 54 -8.60 10.14 9.43
CA VAL A 54 -8.80 11.57 9.20
C VAL A 54 -9.34 11.83 7.79
N LEU A 55 -8.80 11.18 6.76
CA LEU A 55 -9.30 11.35 5.40
C LEU A 55 -10.74 10.83 5.25
N ILE A 56 -11.14 9.79 5.98
CA ILE A 56 -12.53 9.32 6.03
C ILE A 56 -13.43 10.37 6.69
N THR A 57 -13.00 10.95 7.81
CA THR A 57 -13.74 12.00 8.50
C THR A 57 -13.97 13.22 7.60
N ASP A 58 -12.99 13.55 6.76
CA ASP A 58 -13.07 14.64 5.78
C ASP A 58 -13.85 14.25 4.49
N ASN A 59 -14.41 13.03 4.41
CA ASN A 59 -15.06 12.48 3.22
C ASN A 59 -14.15 12.46 1.96
N ARG A 60 -12.84 12.28 2.18
CA ARG A 60 -11.79 12.21 1.15
C ARG A 60 -11.31 10.79 0.89
N LEU A 61 -11.75 9.82 1.69
CA LEU A 61 -11.45 8.41 1.59
C LEU A 61 -12.69 7.64 2.07
N HIS A 62 -13.08 6.57 1.39
CA HIS A 62 -14.28 5.80 1.76
C HIS A 62 -13.91 4.48 2.47
N ASN A 63 -12.78 3.87 2.11
CA ASN A 63 -12.25 2.67 2.76
C ASN A 63 -10.80 2.89 3.20
N VAL A 64 -10.43 2.43 4.40
CA VAL A 64 -9.07 2.58 4.95
C VAL A 64 -8.00 1.97 4.04
N TYR A 65 -8.34 0.91 3.31
CA TYR A 65 -7.45 0.17 2.42
C TYR A 65 -7.22 0.88 1.08
N ASP A 66 -7.98 1.94 0.78
CA ASP A 66 -7.76 2.79 -0.40
C ASP A 66 -6.51 3.67 -0.27
N LEU A 67 -6.09 3.91 0.97
CA LEU A 67 -4.79 4.50 1.28
C LEU A 67 -3.76 3.38 1.42
N ARG A 68 -2.58 3.56 0.84
CA ARG A 68 -1.49 2.59 0.96
C ARG A 68 -0.13 3.21 1.29
N PRO A 69 0.70 2.53 2.10
CA PRO A 69 2.14 2.75 2.12
C PRO A 69 2.74 2.42 0.74
N GLU A 70 3.38 3.42 0.14
CA GLU A 70 3.98 3.30 -1.19
C GLU A 70 5.44 3.72 -1.16
N ARG A 71 6.25 3.04 -1.98
CA ARG A 71 7.68 3.28 -2.18
C ARG A 71 8.45 3.36 -0.85
N LEU A 72 8.29 2.34 -0.01
CA LEU A 72 9.12 2.11 1.17
C LEU A 72 10.57 1.90 0.73
N PHE A 73 11.50 2.44 1.51
CA PHE A 73 12.92 2.14 1.37
C PHE A 73 13.21 0.69 1.81
N PRO A 74 14.30 0.06 1.33
CA PRO A 74 14.65 -1.31 1.72
C PRO A 74 14.74 -1.53 3.22
N GLU A 75 15.39 -0.62 3.95
CA GLU A 75 15.49 -0.70 5.42
C GLU A 75 14.11 -0.75 6.10
N GLN A 76 13.21 0.15 5.71
CA GLN A 76 11.84 0.18 6.22
C GLN A 76 11.06 -1.10 5.89
N TRP A 77 11.28 -1.64 4.70
CA TRP A 77 10.69 -2.92 4.31
C TRP A 77 11.19 -4.08 5.17
N GLU A 78 12.49 -4.15 5.47
CA GLU A 78 13.03 -5.21 6.33
C GLU A 78 12.49 -5.14 7.76
N HIS A 79 12.38 -3.96 8.37
CA HIS A 79 11.73 -3.81 9.68
C HIS A 79 10.26 -4.25 9.62
N LEU A 80 9.52 -3.78 8.62
CA LEU A 80 8.12 -4.13 8.43
C LEU A 80 7.92 -5.64 8.25
N LYS A 81 8.74 -6.27 7.41
CA LYS A 81 8.64 -7.68 7.09
C LYS A 81 8.72 -8.58 8.33
N ASN A 82 9.47 -8.18 9.36
CA ASN A 82 9.60 -8.92 10.61
C ASN A 82 8.31 -9.00 11.43
N ILE A 83 7.35 -8.09 11.20
CA ILE A 83 6.06 -8.09 11.87
C ILE A 83 4.92 -8.65 11.01
N LEU A 84 5.22 -9.13 9.81
CA LEU A 84 4.24 -9.71 8.88
C LEU A 84 4.24 -11.25 8.96
N THR A 85 3.06 -11.84 8.85
CA THR A 85 2.91 -13.30 8.67
C THR A 85 2.83 -13.62 7.17
N PRO A 86 3.78 -14.36 6.56
CA PRO A 86 3.66 -14.79 5.18
C PRO A 86 2.51 -15.81 5.01
N LEU A 87 1.82 -15.78 3.87
CA LEU A 87 0.69 -16.68 3.59
C LEU A 87 1.04 -17.86 2.68
N ASP A 88 2.30 -18.03 2.28
CA ASP A 88 2.76 -19.01 1.29
C ASP A 88 1.91 -19.04 0.01
N LYS A 89 1.41 -17.86 -0.36
CA LYS A 89 0.54 -17.60 -1.52
C LYS A 89 0.98 -16.33 -2.22
N TYR A 90 0.68 -16.25 -3.50
CA TYR A 90 0.91 -15.08 -4.32
C TYR A 90 -0.30 -14.80 -5.20
N ILE A 91 -0.51 -13.53 -5.54
CA ILE A 91 -1.40 -13.13 -6.62
C ILE A 91 -0.55 -13.06 -7.90
N THR A 92 -0.97 -13.77 -8.94
CA THR A 92 -0.34 -13.67 -10.26
C THR A 92 -1.14 -12.73 -11.14
N ILE A 93 -0.48 -11.71 -11.69
CA ILE A 93 -1.05 -10.83 -12.71
C ILE A 93 -0.04 -10.73 -13.85
N SER A 94 -0.42 -11.26 -15.02
CA SER A 94 0.51 -11.54 -16.11
C SER A 94 1.66 -12.44 -15.64
N ASP A 95 2.90 -12.01 -15.78
CA ASP A 95 4.13 -12.67 -15.33
C ASP A 95 4.60 -12.17 -13.95
N ILE A 96 3.88 -11.23 -13.33
CA ILE A 96 4.24 -10.65 -12.04
C ILE A 96 3.59 -11.43 -10.91
N GLN A 97 4.42 -11.92 -9.98
CA GLN A 97 3.98 -12.51 -8.72
C GLN A 97 4.00 -11.46 -7.62
N ILE A 98 2.89 -11.35 -6.89
CA ILE A 98 2.71 -10.47 -5.75
C ILE A 98 2.62 -11.33 -4.49
N PRO A 99 3.69 -11.44 -3.69
CA PRO A 99 3.67 -12.19 -2.45
C PRO A 99 2.62 -11.64 -1.49
N LEU A 100 1.96 -12.54 -0.76
CA LEU A 100 0.93 -12.20 0.20
C LEU A 100 1.38 -12.38 1.64
N TYR A 101 0.98 -11.43 2.46
CA TYR A 101 1.21 -11.38 3.90
C TYR A 101 -0.08 -11.06 4.65
N ARG A 102 -0.04 -11.26 5.96
CA ARG A 102 -1.04 -10.80 6.91
C ARG A 102 -0.43 -9.96 8.01
N ASN A 103 -1.20 -8.99 8.47
CA ASN A 103 -0.98 -8.30 9.74
C ASN A 103 -2.33 -8.05 10.42
N GLY A 104 -2.57 -8.69 11.56
CA GLY A 104 -3.88 -8.69 12.21
C GLY A 104 -4.98 -9.16 11.25
N GLY A 105 -6.02 -8.34 11.08
CA GLY A 105 -7.13 -8.61 10.16
C GLY A 105 -6.87 -8.26 8.69
N ALA A 106 -5.79 -7.55 8.37
CA ALA A 106 -5.54 -7.07 7.01
C ALA A 106 -4.71 -8.06 6.17
N PHE A 107 -5.09 -8.22 4.91
CA PHE A 107 -4.27 -8.88 3.88
C PHE A 107 -3.41 -7.85 3.16
N ILE A 108 -2.19 -8.26 2.82
CA ILE A 108 -1.18 -7.36 2.25
C ILE A 108 -0.54 -8.02 1.03
N GLY A 109 -0.63 -7.39 -0.13
CA GLY A 109 0.15 -7.72 -1.32
C GLY A 109 1.40 -6.85 -1.43
N LEU A 110 2.55 -7.43 -1.73
CA LEU A 110 3.82 -6.73 -1.90
C LEU A 110 4.17 -6.56 -3.39
N GLU A 111 4.31 -5.32 -3.85
CA GLU A 111 4.96 -5.02 -5.12
C GLU A 111 6.41 -4.60 -4.87
N SER A 112 7.35 -5.40 -5.39
CA SER A 112 8.76 -5.05 -5.48
C SER A 112 9.04 -4.29 -6.79
N ARG A 113 9.41 -3.02 -6.69
CA ARG A 113 9.81 -2.20 -7.86
C ARG A 113 11.32 -2.22 -7.98
N LEU A 114 11.84 -3.26 -8.62
CA LEU A 114 13.28 -3.53 -8.69
C LEU A 114 14.08 -2.35 -9.25
N GLU A 115 13.58 -1.68 -10.29
CA GLU A 115 14.27 -0.53 -10.88
C GLU A 115 14.33 0.70 -9.96
N GLU A 116 13.38 0.84 -9.04
CA GLU A 116 13.37 1.93 -8.05
C GLU A 116 14.09 1.54 -6.75
N ASN A 117 14.38 0.25 -6.54
CA ASN A 117 14.74 -0.32 -5.24
C ASN A 117 13.76 0.13 -4.12
N ARG A 118 12.47 -0.07 -4.39
CA ARG A 118 11.35 0.36 -3.54
C ARG A 118 10.26 -0.68 -3.44
N TYR A 119 9.55 -0.68 -2.32
CA TYR A 119 8.46 -1.62 -2.03
C TYR A 119 7.14 -0.87 -1.86
N SER A 120 6.06 -1.41 -2.42
CA SER A 120 4.71 -0.85 -2.26
C SER A 120 3.75 -1.90 -1.75
N LEU A 121 2.86 -1.50 -0.84
CA LEU A 121 1.92 -2.43 -0.21
C LEU A 121 0.51 -2.21 -0.76
N PHE A 122 -0.21 -3.30 -0.98
CA PHE A 122 -1.63 -3.30 -1.29
C PHE A 122 -2.35 -3.90 -0.11
N LEU A 123 -3.11 -3.11 0.64
CA LEU A 123 -3.87 -3.60 1.77
C LEU A 123 -5.28 -3.97 1.33
N GLY A 124 -5.92 -4.94 1.97
CA GLY A 124 -7.32 -5.29 1.73
C GLY A 124 -7.92 -6.15 2.84
N GLU A 125 -9.24 -6.32 2.77
CA GLU A 125 -10.04 -7.14 3.70
C GLU A 125 -9.83 -8.63 3.50
N ASP A 126 -9.58 -9.03 2.25
CA ASP A 126 -9.29 -10.38 1.83
C ASP A 126 -8.34 -10.39 0.62
N ILE A 127 -8.01 -11.58 0.13
CA ILE A 127 -7.09 -11.77 -1.00
C ILE A 127 -7.67 -11.20 -2.31
N GLU A 128 -8.99 -11.29 -2.52
CA GLU A 128 -9.63 -10.80 -3.74
C GLU A 128 -9.70 -9.27 -3.76
N ASP A 129 -9.91 -8.62 -2.61
CA ASP A 129 -9.79 -7.17 -2.50
C ASP A 129 -8.36 -6.70 -2.81
N VAL A 130 -7.34 -7.34 -2.22
CA VAL A 130 -5.93 -7.06 -2.56
C VAL A 130 -5.70 -7.23 -4.06
N ARG A 131 -6.16 -8.34 -4.66
CA ARG A 131 -6.04 -8.58 -6.11
C ARG A 131 -6.68 -7.47 -6.92
N GLY A 132 -7.92 -7.09 -6.61
CA GLY A 132 -8.62 -6.01 -7.30
C GLY A 132 -7.84 -4.69 -7.24
N ARG A 133 -7.24 -4.37 -6.09
CA ARG A 133 -6.40 -3.19 -5.90
C ARG A 133 -5.11 -3.24 -6.73
N VAL A 134 -4.45 -4.39 -6.79
CA VAL A 134 -3.26 -4.59 -7.63
C VAL A 134 -3.60 -4.40 -9.09
N VAL A 135 -4.60 -5.12 -9.60
CA VAL A 135 -5.06 -5.04 -11.00
C VAL A 135 -5.35 -3.59 -11.39
N ARG A 136 -6.17 -2.88 -10.61
CA ARG A 136 -6.47 -1.46 -10.87
C ARG A 136 -5.22 -0.59 -10.95
N SER A 137 -4.26 -0.79 -10.05
CA SER A 137 -3.01 -0.01 -10.01
C SER A 137 -2.08 -0.32 -11.18
N PHE A 138 -2.07 -1.55 -11.66
CA PHE A 138 -1.20 -2.01 -12.74
C PHE A 138 -1.77 -1.63 -14.10
N THR A 139 -3.06 -1.88 -14.35
CA THR A 139 -3.78 -1.44 -15.56
C THR A 139 -3.59 0.06 -15.80
N ARG A 140 -3.80 0.88 -14.77
CA ARG A 140 -3.66 2.35 -14.89
C ARG A 140 -2.24 2.80 -15.24
N ARG A 141 -1.22 2.02 -14.84
CA ARG A 141 0.18 2.31 -15.14
C ARG A 141 0.65 1.70 -16.45
N GLY A 142 -0.20 0.94 -17.16
CA GLY A 142 0.21 0.18 -18.34
C GLY A 142 1.25 -0.88 -18.02
N VAL A 143 1.26 -1.42 -16.78
CA VAL A 143 2.22 -2.47 -16.38
C VAL A 143 1.93 -3.78 -17.11
N PHE A 144 0.67 -4.02 -17.45
CA PHE A 144 0.27 -5.00 -18.44
C PHE A 144 -0.78 -4.35 -19.33
N ASP A 145 -0.76 -4.71 -20.61
CA ASP A 145 -1.83 -4.31 -21.50
C ASP A 145 -3.12 -4.99 -21.06
N ASN A 146 -4.19 -4.23 -20.90
CA ASN A 146 -5.54 -4.75 -20.98
C ASN A 146 -5.84 -5.17 -22.43
N LEU A 147 -4.99 -6.01 -23.03
CA LEU A 147 -5.45 -6.89 -24.06
C LEU A 147 -6.41 -7.84 -23.36
N ILE A 148 -7.70 -7.46 -23.38
CA ILE A 148 -8.78 -8.42 -23.37
C ILE A 148 -8.51 -9.31 -24.59
N THR A 149 -7.63 -10.30 -24.44
CA THR A 149 -7.57 -11.39 -25.39
C THR A 149 -8.84 -12.19 -25.11
N VAL A 150 -9.90 -11.85 -25.84
CA VAL A 150 -11.00 -12.80 -26.05
C VAL A 150 -10.38 -13.94 -26.85
N GLN A 151 -9.84 -14.94 -26.16
CA GLN A 151 -9.67 -16.24 -26.79
C GLN A 151 -11.08 -16.81 -26.95
N ALA A 152 -11.58 -16.78 -28.19
CA ALA A 152 -12.69 -17.64 -28.57
C ALA A 152 -12.26 -19.09 -28.30
N ALA A 153 -13.16 -19.87 -27.71
CA ALA A 153 -12.97 -21.29 -27.59
C ALA A 153 -13.08 -21.94 -28.98
N ALA A 154 -12.10 -22.80 -29.28
CA ALA A 154 -11.91 -23.66 -30.46
C ALA A 154 -11.44 -22.95 -31.74
#